data_AF-A0A8T4FNS2-F1
#
_entry.id   AF-A0A8T4FNS2-F1
#
_cell.length_a   1.000
_cell.length_b   1.000
_cell.length_c   1.000
_cell.angle_alpha   90.00
_cell.angle_beta   90.00
_cell.angle_gamma   90.00
#
_symmetry.space_group_name_H-M   'P 1'
#
loop_
_entity.id
_entity.type
_entity.pdbx_description
1 polymer ?
#
loop_
_entity_poly.entity_id
_entity_poly.type
_entity_poly.pdbx_seq_one_letter_code
_entity_poly.pdbx_strand_id
1 'polypeptide(L)'
;MTNRLLSAETTEKLLNALDVIPGIRQINMTGESLPKTINSGPGKGYANNHSERRVIVVGGREVELRYLVGAFYIELEVEDEEELEVRLDQIKAACNENIEHGYTMQVGRYSKYRPTLHDFRSA
;
A
#
# COMPACT_ATOMS: atom_id res chain seq x y z
N MET A 1 -1.60 -2.05 9.29
CA MET A 1 -1.35 -0.68 9.78
C MET A 1 0.00 -0.67 10.47
N THR A 2 0.84 0.33 10.19
CA THR A 2 2.16 0.45 10.82
C THR A 2 2.05 1.17 12.16
N ASN A 3 2.94 0.86 13.10
CA ASN A 3 2.94 1.53 14.41
C ASN A 3 3.48 2.96 14.34
N ARG A 4 4.24 3.28 13.28
CA ARG A 4 4.75 4.62 12.96
C ARG A 4 4.55 4.92 11.48
N LEU A 5 4.42 6.21 11.15
CA LEU A 5 4.40 6.66 9.77
C LEU A 5 5.76 6.39 9.11
N LEU A 6 5.73 5.94 7.87
CA LEU A 6 6.90 5.57 7.09
C LEU A 6 7.47 6.80 6.38
N SER A 7 8.80 6.86 6.30
CA SER A 7 9.48 7.83 5.44
C SER A 7 9.20 7.52 3.98
N ALA A 8 9.48 8.49 3.11
CA ALA A 8 9.39 8.30 1.66
C ALA A 8 10.33 7.18 1.19
N GLU A 9 11.51 7.04 1.80
CA GLU A 9 12.48 6.00 1.46
C GLU A 9 11.97 4.60 1.83
N THR A 10 11.49 4.44 3.06
CA THR A 10 10.96 3.15 3.51
C THR A 10 9.72 2.76 2.73
N THR A 11 8.85 3.74 2.41
CA THR A 11 7.67 3.53 1.56
C THR A 11 8.06 3.02 0.18
N GLU A 12 9.07 3.64 -0.44
CA GLU A 12 9.58 3.24 -1.75
C GLU A 12 10.16 1.82 -1.75
N LYS A 13 10.99 1.47 -0.75
CA LYS A 13 11.55 0.12 -0.64
C LYS A 13 10.46 -0.94 -0.44
N LEU A 14 9.50 -0.67 0.45
CA LEU A 14 8.38 -1.58 0.69
C LEU A 14 7.51 -1.76 -0.56
N LEU A 15 7.16 -0.68 -1.27
CA LEU A 15 6.37 -0.78 -2.49
C LEU A 15 7.09 -1.56 -3.59
N ASN A 16 8.40 -1.39 -3.75
CA ASN A 16 9.18 -2.20 -4.70
C ASN A 16 9.25 -3.68 -4.29
N ALA A 17 9.34 -3.97 -2.98
CA ALA A 17 9.28 -5.34 -2.48
C ALA A 17 7.91 -5.99 -2.68
N LEU A 18 6.83 -5.20 -2.64
CA LEU A 18 5.47 -5.68 -2.93
C LEU A 18 5.22 -5.82 -4.44
N ASP A 19 5.78 -4.95 -5.29
CA ASP A 19 5.56 -4.95 -6.75
C ASP A 19 5.94 -6.27 -7.43
N VAL A 20 6.94 -6.98 -6.87
CA VAL A 20 7.39 -8.28 -7.40
C VAL A 20 6.54 -9.46 -6.93
N ILE A 21 5.60 -9.26 -5.99
CA ILE A 21 4.71 -10.31 -5.49
C ILE A 21 3.56 -10.49 -6.48
N PRO A 22 3.42 -11.67 -7.11
CA PRO A 22 2.34 -11.90 -8.06
C PRO A 22 0.97 -11.79 -7.39
N GLY A 23 -0.08 -11.52 -8.19
CA GLY A 23 -1.47 -11.47 -7.73
C GLY A 23 -1.86 -10.24 -6.91
N ILE A 24 -0.95 -9.33 -6.60
CA ILE A 24 -1.33 -8.00 -6.10
C ILE A 24 -1.94 -7.20 -7.24
N ARG A 25 -3.24 -6.92 -7.15
CA ARG A 25 -3.96 -6.11 -8.15
C ARG A 25 -3.83 -4.62 -7.87
N GLN A 26 -3.89 -4.24 -6.61
CA GLN A 26 -3.92 -2.83 -6.21
C GLN A 26 -3.33 -2.66 -4.81
N ILE A 27 -2.60 -1.56 -4.62
CA ILE A 27 -2.12 -1.10 -3.32
C ILE A 27 -2.64 0.32 -3.11
N ASN A 28 -3.49 0.51 -2.09
CA ASN A 28 -3.91 1.84 -1.65
C ASN A 28 -3.15 2.22 -0.38
N MET A 29 -2.67 3.46 -0.32
CA MET A 29 -1.92 3.98 0.81
C MET A 29 -2.75 5.04 1.54
N THR A 30 -2.66 5.06 2.86
CA THR A 30 -3.25 6.11 3.70
C THR A 30 -2.27 6.56 4.77
N GLY A 31 -2.47 7.78 5.27
CA GLY A 31 -1.63 8.39 6.28
C GLY A 31 -1.86 9.89 6.39
N GLU A 32 -0.89 10.60 6.96
CA GLU A 32 -0.96 12.05 7.10
C GLU A 32 -0.76 12.74 5.76
N SER A 33 -1.54 13.78 5.45
CA SER A 33 -1.48 14.43 4.14
C SER A 33 -0.23 15.29 3.98
N LEU A 34 0.43 15.15 2.83
CA LEU A 34 1.52 16.01 2.34
C LEU A 34 1.02 16.82 1.14
N PRO A 35 0.10 17.79 1.34
CA PRO A 35 -0.49 18.55 0.24
C PRO A 35 0.58 19.39 -0.46
N LYS A 36 0.36 19.72 -1.73
CA LYS A 36 1.27 20.58 -2.52
C LYS A 36 1.39 21.99 -1.94
N THR A 37 0.28 22.51 -1.44
CA THR A 37 0.16 23.83 -0.83
C THR A 37 -0.39 23.68 0.57
N ILE A 38 0.06 24.54 1.48
CA ILE A 38 -0.42 24.55 2.85
C ILE A 38 -1.90 24.99 2.86
N ASN A 39 -2.76 24.16 3.46
CA ASN A 39 -4.22 24.36 3.42
C ASN A 39 -4.76 25.27 4.54
N SER A 40 -3.99 25.47 5.61
CA SER A 40 -4.43 26.17 6.83
C SER A 40 -3.28 26.85 7.57
N GLY A 41 -3.63 27.74 8.52
CA GLY A 41 -2.67 28.46 9.36
C GLY A 41 -1.99 29.66 8.68
N PRO A 42 -1.01 30.30 9.35
CA PRO A 42 -0.33 31.49 8.85
C PRO A 42 0.39 31.28 7.51
N GLY A 43 0.79 30.04 7.22
CA GLY A 43 1.45 29.64 5.97
C GLY A 43 0.50 29.26 4.84
N LYS A 44 -0.82 29.44 4.99
CA LYS A 44 -1.81 29.03 3.97
C LYS A 44 -1.49 29.63 2.60
N GLY A 45 -1.53 28.78 1.56
CA GLY A 45 -1.27 29.17 0.17
C GLY A 45 0.20 29.08 -0.25
N TYR A 46 1.15 28.98 0.68
CA TYR A 46 2.55 28.73 0.34
C TYR A 46 2.79 27.25 -0.03
N ALA A 47 3.88 27.02 -0.77
CA ALA A 47 4.34 25.68 -1.11
C ALA A 47 4.70 24.90 0.16
N ASN A 48 4.30 23.62 0.20
CA ASN A 48 4.67 22.73 1.28
C ASN A 48 6.04 22.11 0.99
N ASN A 49 7.06 22.53 1.74
CA ASN A 49 8.45 22.09 1.59
C ASN A 49 8.82 20.91 2.50
N HIS A 50 7.84 20.09 2.91
CA HIS A 50 8.10 18.91 3.71
C HIS A 50 9.06 17.95 2.99
N SER A 51 10.13 17.49 3.66
CA SER A 51 11.20 16.67 3.06
C SER A 51 10.68 15.37 2.44
N GLU A 52 9.67 14.77 3.07
CA GLU A 52 9.07 13.50 2.63
C GLU A 52 8.14 13.68 1.41
N ARG A 53 7.82 14.91 1.00
CA ARG A 53 7.02 15.18 -0.20
C ARG A 53 7.93 15.11 -1.43
N ARG A 54 8.23 13.90 -1.88
CA ARG A 54 9.11 13.64 -3.03
C ARG A 54 8.50 12.63 -4.00
N VAL A 55 9.09 12.58 -5.20
CA VAL A 55 8.81 11.52 -6.17
C VAL A 55 9.60 10.29 -5.77
N ILE A 56 8.93 9.14 -5.72
CA ILE A 56 9.52 7.82 -5.51
C ILE A 56 9.41 6.99 -6.79
N VAL A 57 10.27 5.99 -6.96
CA VAL A 57 10.24 5.10 -8.13
C VAL A 57 9.79 3.71 -7.68
N VAL A 58 8.65 3.25 -8.20
CA VAL A 58 8.07 1.93 -7.88
C VAL A 58 7.85 1.16 -9.17
N GLY A 59 8.46 -0.02 -9.30
CA GLY A 59 8.31 -0.83 -10.53
C GLY A 59 8.71 -0.08 -11.81
N GLY A 60 9.67 0.84 -11.69
CA GLY A 60 10.11 1.72 -12.78
C GLY A 60 9.17 2.91 -13.10
N ARG A 61 8.13 3.15 -12.29
CA ARG A 61 7.19 4.27 -12.46
C ARG A 61 7.43 5.34 -11.39
N GLU A 62 7.41 6.60 -11.81
CA GLU A 62 7.48 7.74 -10.90
C GLU A 62 6.12 8.01 -10.25
N VAL A 63 6.11 8.06 -8.92
CA VAL A 63 4.92 8.36 -8.12
C VAL A 63 5.24 9.48 -7.15
N GLU A 64 4.49 10.59 -7.22
CA GLU A 64 4.61 11.68 -6.24
C GLU A 64 3.92 11.27 -4.93
N LEU A 65 4.67 11.17 -3.83
CA LEU A 65 4.09 10.90 -2.52
C LEU A 65 3.28 12.10 -2.01
N ARG A 66 2.01 11.83 -1.70
CA ARG A 66 1.04 12.80 -1.19
C ARG A 66 0.65 12.55 0.26
N TYR A 67 1.18 11.49 0.86
CA TYR A 67 0.92 11.11 2.23
C TYR A 67 2.19 10.59 2.89
N LEU A 68 2.36 10.88 4.17
CA LEU A 68 3.28 10.17 5.04
C LEU A 68 2.57 8.88 5.48
N VAL A 69 2.99 7.74 4.92
CA VAL A 69 2.16 6.52 4.89
C VAL A 69 2.14 5.82 6.24
N GLY A 70 0.95 5.46 6.72
CA GLY A 70 0.73 4.70 7.96
C GLY A 70 -0.05 3.39 7.77
N ALA A 71 -0.67 3.19 6.61
CA ALA A 71 -1.32 1.92 6.29
C ALA A 71 -1.40 1.67 4.79
N PHE A 72 -1.40 0.38 4.47
CA PHE A 72 -1.56 -0.16 3.12
C PHE A 72 -2.81 -1.04 3.10
N TYR A 73 -3.63 -0.88 2.07
CA TYR A 73 -4.72 -1.78 1.74
C TYR A 73 -4.36 -2.46 0.43
N ILE A 74 -4.13 -3.77 0.50
CA ILE A 74 -3.65 -4.58 -0.61
C ILE A 74 -4.81 -5.44 -1.09
N GLU A 75 -5.13 -5.33 -2.37
CA GLU A 75 -6.06 -6.22 -3.05
C GLU A 75 -5.28 -7.37 -3.69
N LEU A 76 -5.62 -8.59 -3.28
CA LEU A 76 -5.01 -9.83 -3.78
C LEU A 76 -6.01 -10.63 -4.60
N GLU A 77 -5.55 -11.09 -5.75
CA GLU A 77 -6.21 -12.08 -6.59
C GLU A 77 -5.53 -13.43 -6.41
N VAL A 78 -6.30 -14.40 -5.93
CA VAL A 78 -5.86 -15.77 -5.65
C VAL A 78 -7.00 -16.74 -5.97
N GLU A 79 -6.65 -17.95 -6.40
CA GLU A 79 -7.63 -18.96 -6.81
C GLU A 79 -8.08 -19.90 -5.68
N ASP A 80 -7.24 -20.07 -4.65
CA ASP A 80 -7.49 -20.94 -3.50
C ASP A 80 -6.80 -20.43 -2.22
N GLU A 81 -7.00 -21.18 -1.13
CA GLU A 81 -6.50 -20.83 0.20
C GLU A 81 -4.99 -21.09 0.35
N GLU A 82 -4.44 -22.09 -0.35
CA GLU A 82 -3.01 -22.38 -0.33
C GLU A 82 -2.23 -21.23 -1.00
N GLU A 83 -2.70 -20.73 -2.15
CA GLU A 83 -2.14 -19.57 -2.81
C GLU A 83 -2.24 -18.32 -1.91
N LEU A 84 -3.38 -18.12 -1.23
CA LEU A 84 -3.53 -17.02 -0.28
C LEU A 84 -2.45 -17.05 0.81
N GLU A 85 -2.24 -18.20 1.46
CA GLU A 85 -1.25 -18.34 2.53
C GLU A 85 0.17 -18.02 2.04
N VAL A 86 0.55 -18.55 0.87
CA VAL A 86 1.86 -18.27 0.26
C VAL A 86 2.05 -16.77 -0.01
N ARG A 87 1.03 -16.10 -0.56
CA ARG A 87 1.11 -14.64 -0.84
C ARG A 87 1.17 -13.82 0.44
N LEU A 88 0.41 -14.21 1.47
CA LEU A 88 0.46 -13.53 2.77
C LEU A 88 1.84 -13.65 3.41
N ASP A 89 2.51 -14.79 3.30
CA ASP A 89 3.86 -14.96 3.85
C ASP A 89 4.91 -14.15 3.09
N GLN A 90 4.79 -14.03 1.75
CA GLN A 90 5.62 -13.12 0.96
C GLN A 90 5.42 -11.66 1.38
N ILE A 91 4.16 -11.22 1.59
CA ILE A 91 3.85 -9.86 2.04
C ILE A 91 4.39 -9.62 3.45
N LYS A 92 4.25 -10.58 4.37
CA LYS A 92 4.82 -10.49 5.72
C LYS A 92 6.34 -10.36 5.65
N ALA A 93 7.01 -11.14 4.80
CA ALA A 93 8.45 -11.07 4.63
C ALA A 93 8.89 -9.67 4.16
N ALA A 94 8.25 -9.14 3.11
CA ALA A 94 8.51 -7.79 2.62
C ALA A 94 8.27 -6.71 3.69
N CYS A 95 7.19 -6.84 4.48
CA CYS A 95 6.91 -5.94 5.59
C CYS A 95 7.97 -6.05 6.71
N ASN A 96 8.39 -7.25 7.06
CA ASN A 96 9.37 -7.48 8.13
C ASN A 96 10.77 -6.97 7.77
N GLU A 97 11.15 -7.05 6.50
CA GLU A 97 12.43 -6.53 6.01
C GLU A 97 12.49 -4.99 6.04
N ASN A 98 11.35 -4.32 5.79
CA ASN A 98 11.32 -2.88 5.56
C ASN A 98 10.73 -2.07 6.74
N ILE A 99 9.88 -2.66 7.60
CA ILE A 99 9.17 -1.94 8.67
C ILE A 99 9.81 -2.26 10.03
N GLU A 100 10.69 -1.36 10.50
CA GLU A 100 11.45 -1.55 11.76
C GLU A 100 10.59 -1.51 13.03
N HIS A 101 9.56 -0.66 13.06
CA HIS A 101 8.80 -0.37 14.29
C HIS A 101 7.56 -1.26 14.49
N GLY A 102 7.42 -2.32 13.70
CA GLY A 102 6.30 -3.24 13.74
C GLY A 102 5.02 -2.72 13.08
N TYR A 103 4.10 -3.64 12.84
CA TYR A 103 2.82 -3.41 12.18
C TYR A 103 1.80 -4.46 12.61
N THR A 104 0.53 -4.18 12.33
CA THR A 104 -0.57 -5.12 12.40
C THR A 104 -1.04 -5.46 10.98
N MET A 105 -1.33 -6.72 10.73
CA MET A 105 -1.90 -7.17 9.45
C MET A 105 -3.26 -7.80 9.71
N GLN A 106 -4.27 -7.32 8.99
CA GLN A 106 -5.61 -7.89 9.00
C GLN A 106 -5.87 -8.47 7.63
N VAL A 107 -6.28 -9.73 7.60
CA VAL A 107 -6.63 -10.44 6.39
C VAL A 107 -8.14 -10.65 6.41
N GLY A 108 -8.79 -10.21 5.34
CA GLY A 108 -10.22 -10.38 5.16
C GLY A 108 -10.50 -10.82 3.73
N ARG A 109 -11.54 -11.64 3.58
CA ARG A 109 -12.01 -12.08 2.27
C ARG A 109 -13.22 -11.26 1.87
N TYR A 110 -13.02 -10.39 0.89
CA TYR A 110 -14.05 -9.49 0.37
C TYR A 110 -14.56 -9.89 -1.02
N SER A 111 -13.89 -10.86 -1.66
CA SER A 111 -14.22 -11.39 -2.99
C SER A 111 -14.28 -12.93 -2.98
N LYS A 112 -15.08 -13.52 -3.88
CA LYS A 112 -15.06 -14.98 -4.13
C LYS A 112 -13.79 -15.34 -4.91
N TYR A 113 -13.21 -16.52 -4.62
CA TYR A 113 -12.02 -17.00 -5.35
C TYR A 113 -12.34 -17.41 -6.79
N ARG A 114 -13.50 -18.04 -7.00
CA ARG A 114 -13.98 -18.44 -8.32
C ARG A 114 -15.45 -18.06 -8.48
N PRO A 115 -15.86 -17.53 -9.64
CA PRO A 115 -17.26 -17.36 -9.97
C PRO A 115 -17.95 -18.73 -9.99
N THR A 116 -19.14 -18.83 -9.41
CA THR A 116 -19.93 -20.08 -9.42
C THR A 116 -20.94 -20.07 -10.57
N LEU A 117 -21.47 -21.23 -10.95
CA LEU A 117 -22.52 -21.34 -11.99
C LEU A 117 -23.76 -20.45 -11.71
N HIS A 118 -24.01 -20.10 -10.45
CA HIS A 118 -25.06 -19.15 -10.07
C HIS A 118 -24.73 -17.70 -10.45
N ASP A 119 -23.46 -17.33 -10.51
CA ASP A 119 -23.02 -15.98 -10.88
C ASP A 119 -23.22 -15.73 -12.40
N PHE A 120 -23.31 -16.78 -13.22
CA PHE A 120 -23.56 -16.68 -14.67
C PHE A 120 -25.04 -16.64 -15.07
N ARG A 121 -25.98 -16.81 -14.14
CA ARG A 121 -27.41 -17.01 -14.47
C ARG A 121 -28.20 -15.71 -14.73
N SER A 122 -27.54 -14.57 -14.81
CA SER A 122 -28.17 -13.25 -14.95
C SER A 122 -27.53 -12.35 -16.01
N ALA A 123 -26.85 -12.92 -17.00
CA ALA A 123 -26.37 -12.19 -18.19
C ALA A 123 -27.34 -12.34 -19.37
#